data_AF-J3BX68-F1
#
_entry.id   AF-J3BX68-F1
#
_cell.length_a   1.000
_cell.length_b   1.000
_cell.length_c   1.000
_cell.angle_alpha   90.00
_cell.angle_beta   90.00
_cell.angle_gamma   90.00
#
_symmetry.space_group_name_H-M   'P 1'
#
loop_
_entity.id
_entity.type
_entity.pdbx_description
1 polymer ?
#
loop_
_entity_poly.entity_id
_entity_poly.type
_entity_poly.pdbx_seq_one_letter_code
_entity_poly.pdbx_strand_id
1 'polypeptide(L)'
;MKLLAVRRLLRIQRVVIRYRLDDLLFALPLPWFLRALRYALPWRWFPRKTLDLSRGARLRLALQDLGPIFIKFGQILSTRRDLLPEDIADELMKLQDRVPPFDSQVSVKLIEEQLGKKISEVFSRFDVEPLASASVAQVHAAQLKTGEEVVVKVIRPGLKPVIAQDLAWLFILARAAEKLSADARLLHPVDVVSDYEKTIYDELDLLREAANASQLKRNFDGSPLLYVPQVYWDWCRPKVLVMERIYGIQVTDLATLADQRTDMKMLAERGVEIFFTQVFRDSFFHADMHPGNIFVSTVSPWSPQYIAIDCGIVGSLTPEDQDYLARNLFAFFKRDYRRVAQLHIDSGWVPAETKLNEFEAAIRTVCEPIFEKPLKDISFGQVLMRLFQTARRFNMEVQPQLVLLQKTLLNIEGLGRQLYPDLDLWNTAQPFLERWMRERVSPKALLGNVHSQFEQIPHLANMARDLLERMSQPHALNPPPSWHRRRDDWFLRLLGTAHLAGGAVLAAGGPLNQLAYWPAGIMMAVGLYLVVRR
;
A
#
# COMPACT_ATOMS: atom_id res chain seq x y z
N MET A 1 -18.60 25.53 7.07
CA MET A 1 -17.41 24.73 7.43
C MET A 1 -17.33 24.63 8.95
N LYS A 2 -17.36 23.41 9.51
CA LYS A 2 -17.54 23.15 10.95
C LYS A 2 -16.34 23.70 11.76
N LEU A 3 -16.58 24.36 12.90
CA LEU A 3 -15.57 24.95 13.81
C LEU A 3 -14.36 24.04 14.08
N LEU A 4 -14.59 22.73 14.10
CA LEU A 4 -13.56 21.68 14.22
C LEU A 4 -12.51 21.72 13.10
N ALA A 5 -12.90 22.01 11.86
CA ALA A 5 -11.98 22.07 10.70
C ALA A 5 -11.03 23.26 10.80
N VAL A 6 -11.53 24.41 11.27
CA VAL A 6 -10.70 25.60 11.49
C VAL A 6 -9.71 25.35 12.64
N ARG A 7 -10.16 24.77 13.75
CA ARG A 7 -9.27 24.37 14.86
C ARG A 7 -8.19 23.39 14.40
N ARG A 8 -8.55 22.40 13.57
CA ARG A 8 -7.59 21.45 13.02
C ARG A 8 -6.59 22.10 12.07
N LEU A 9 -7.04 22.99 11.19
CA LEU A 9 -6.16 23.77 10.31
C LEU A 9 -5.16 24.61 11.11
N LEU A 10 -5.61 25.31 12.15
CA LEU A 10 -4.73 26.10 13.03
C LEU A 10 -3.71 25.20 13.74
N ARG A 11 -4.10 23.99 14.15
CA ARG A 11 -3.16 23.01 14.72
C ARG A 11 -2.13 22.57 13.68
N ILE A 12 -2.55 22.20 12.47
CA ILE A 12 -1.65 21.82 11.37
C ILE A 12 -0.68 22.95 11.07
N GLN A 13 -1.17 24.18 10.91
CA GLN A 13 -0.36 25.37 10.68
C GLN A 13 0.65 25.60 11.82
N ARG A 14 0.22 25.49 13.08
CA ARG A 14 1.12 25.63 14.24
C ARG A 14 2.25 24.59 14.21
N VAL A 15 1.94 23.33 13.88
CA VAL A 15 2.95 22.27 13.77
C VAL A 15 3.91 22.55 12.61
N VAL A 16 3.39 22.93 11.44
CA VAL A 16 4.19 23.30 10.26
C VAL A 16 5.16 24.44 10.60
N ILE A 17 4.71 25.47 11.33
CA ILE A 17 5.55 26.59 11.78
C ILE A 17 6.58 26.13 12.82
N ARG A 18 6.15 25.32 13.81
CA ARG A 18 7.01 24.83 14.90
C ARG A 18 8.20 24.02 14.39
N TYR A 19 7.96 23.08 13.47
CA TYR A 19 9.01 22.27 12.85
C TYR A 19 9.55 22.88 11.55
N ARG A 20 9.14 24.13 11.26
CA ARG A 20 9.58 24.94 10.12
C ARG A 20 9.40 24.27 8.76
N LEU A 21 8.42 23.37 8.59
CA LEU A 21 8.21 22.62 7.34
C LEU A 21 7.96 23.56 6.15
N ASP A 22 7.56 24.82 6.41
CA ASP A 22 7.52 25.90 5.42
C ASP A 22 8.87 26.14 4.73
N ASP A 23 9.99 26.03 5.45
CA ASP A 23 11.34 26.14 4.85
C ASP A 23 11.60 25.04 3.83
N LEU A 24 11.18 23.82 4.13
CA LEU A 24 11.37 22.67 3.24
C LEU A 24 10.49 22.82 2.00
N LEU A 25 9.26 23.29 2.16
CA LEU A 25 8.35 23.57 1.06
C LEU A 25 8.93 24.63 0.11
N PHE A 26 9.43 25.75 0.64
CA PHE A 26 9.98 26.83 -0.18
C PHE A 26 11.36 26.55 -0.75
N ALA A 27 12.05 25.50 -0.30
CA ALA A 27 13.28 25.02 -0.91
C ALA A 27 13.03 24.26 -2.22
N LEU A 28 11.80 23.80 -2.47
CA LEU A 28 11.43 23.10 -3.71
C LEU A 28 11.46 24.04 -4.93
N PRO A 29 11.58 23.49 -6.16
CA PRO A 29 11.48 24.25 -7.41
C PRO A 29 10.03 24.71 -7.68
N LEU A 30 9.50 25.57 -6.81
CA LEU A 30 8.16 26.14 -6.93
C LEU A 30 8.13 27.32 -7.91
N PRO A 31 6.98 27.57 -8.58
CA PRO A 31 6.75 28.80 -9.34
C PRO A 31 6.98 30.07 -8.51
N TRP A 32 7.39 31.15 -9.18
CA TRP A 32 7.79 32.40 -8.53
C TRP A 32 6.69 33.01 -7.65
N PHE A 33 5.41 32.89 -8.02
CA PHE A 33 4.28 33.42 -7.26
C PHE A 33 4.09 32.68 -5.92
N LEU A 34 4.34 31.37 -5.87
CA LEU A 34 4.35 30.64 -4.61
C LEU A 34 5.57 30.99 -3.76
N ARG A 35 6.74 31.20 -4.38
CA ARG A 35 7.92 31.68 -3.66
C ARG A 35 7.69 33.07 -3.06
N ALA A 36 6.96 33.95 -3.74
CA ALA A 36 6.60 35.27 -3.24
C ALA A 36 5.68 35.22 -2.00
N LEU A 37 4.84 34.18 -1.89
CA LEU A 37 3.98 33.95 -0.71
C LEU A 37 4.78 33.93 0.59
N ARG A 38 6.06 33.51 0.54
CA ARG A 38 6.96 33.48 1.70
C ARG A 38 7.05 34.82 2.44
N TYR A 39 6.92 35.94 1.72
CA TYR A 39 7.01 37.29 2.26
C TYR A 39 5.70 37.77 2.87
N ALA A 40 4.57 37.13 2.52
CA ALA A 40 3.25 37.45 3.06
C ALA A 40 2.91 36.67 4.34
N LEU A 41 3.75 35.71 4.76
CA LEU A 41 3.52 34.88 5.95
C LEU A 41 4.03 35.58 7.23
N PRO A 42 3.16 36.07 8.13
CA PRO A 42 3.57 36.93 9.25
C PRO A 42 4.58 36.28 10.21
N TRP A 43 4.51 34.96 10.38
CA TRP A 43 5.41 34.20 11.26
C TRP A 43 6.84 34.06 10.73
N ARG A 44 7.16 34.43 9.48
CA ARG A 44 8.57 34.55 9.01
C ARG A 44 9.16 35.95 9.16
N TRP A 45 8.39 36.94 9.59
CA TRP A 45 8.91 38.30 9.80
C TRP A 45 9.75 38.43 11.08
N PHE A 46 9.59 37.50 12.03
CA PHE A 46 10.35 37.48 13.27
C PHE A 46 11.53 36.50 13.20
N PRO A 47 12.67 36.81 13.85
CA PRO A 47 13.81 35.90 13.93
C PRO A 47 13.38 34.59 14.60
N ARG A 48 13.56 33.46 13.91
CA ARG A 48 13.28 32.13 14.46
C ARG A 48 14.59 31.46 14.85
N LYS A 49 14.60 30.78 16.00
CA LYS A 49 15.74 29.93 16.39
C LYS A 49 16.02 28.90 15.29
N THR A 50 17.30 28.65 15.02
CA THR A 50 17.74 27.53 14.20
C THR A 50 17.31 26.24 14.89
N LEU A 51 16.70 25.33 14.14
CA LEU A 51 16.44 23.97 14.62
C LEU A 51 17.65 23.15 14.23
N ASP A 52 18.34 22.60 15.23
CA ASP A 52 19.43 21.64 15.02
C ASP A 52 18.86 20.24 14.76
N LEU A 53 18.03 20.14 13.70
CA LEU A 53 17.32 18.92 13.33
C LEU A 53 17.37 18.75 11.80
N SER A 54 17.62 17.51 11.36
CA SER A 54 17.55 17.15 9.94
C SER A 54 16.14 17.34 9.38
N ARG A 55 16.01 17.44 8.05
CA ARG A 55 14.68 17.58 7.40
C ARG A 55 13.77 16.37 7.68
N GLY A 56 14.32 15.16 7.72
CA GLY A 56 13.60 13.93 8.07
C GLY A 56 13.11 13.95 9.51
N ALA A 57 13.97 14.34 10.47
CA ALA A 57 13.60 14.42 11.88
C ALA A 57 12.49 15.46 12.11
N ARG A 58 12.55 16.59 11.40
CA ARG A 58 11.51 17.63 11.44
C ARG A 58 10.17 17.13 10.92
N LEU A 59 10.15 16.35 9.84
CA LEU A 59 8.94 15.74 9.33
C LEU A 59 8.39 14.68 10.30
N ARG A 60 9.24 13.79 10.81
CA ARG A 60 8.86 12.75 11.78
C ARG A 60 8.19 13.35 13.01
N LEU A 61 8.82 14.33 13.66
CA LEU A 61 8.28 14.98 14.87
C LEU A 61 6.98 15.74 14.57
N ALA A 62 6.86 16.33 13.37
CA ALA A 62 5.62 16.97 12.96
C ALA A 62 4.47 15.96 12.83
N LEU A 63 4.70 14.81 12.21
CA LEU A 63 3.69 13.74 12.11
C LEU A 63 3.28 13.22 13.49
N GLN A 64 4.24 13.07 14.42
CA GLN A 64 3.96 12.72 15.82
C GLN A 64 3.07 13.76 16.52
N ASP A 65 3.37 15.06 16.39
CA ASP A 65 2.59 16.15 16.99
C ASP A 65 1.17 16.29 16.38
N LEU A 66 1.02 15.94 15.10
CA LEU A 66 -0.28 15.95 14.40
C LEU A 66 -1.21 14.84 14.89
N GLY A 67 -0.63 13.72 15.33
CA GLY A 67 -1.30 12.63 16.04
C GLY A 67 -1.39 11.32 15.25
N PRO A 68 -2.17 10.36 15.75
CA PRO A 68 -2.15 8.96 15.31
C PRO A 68 -2.32 8.75 13.80
N ILE A 69 -3.20 9.51 13.16
CA ILE A 69 -3.49 9.39 11.73
C ILE A 69 -2.29 9.83 10.88
N PHE A 70 -1.52 10.82 11.33
CA PHE A 70 -0.31 11.25 10.62
C PHE A 70 0.89 10.35 10.94
N ILE A 71 0.94 9.75 12.13
CA ILE A 71 1.92 8.70 12.47
C ILE A 71 1.74 7.51 11.53
N LYS A 72 0.53 6.97 11.40
CA LYS A 72 0.23 5.85 10.49
C LYS A 72 0.49 6.19 9.03
N PHE A 73 0.10 7.38 8.60
CA PHE A 73 0.45 7.86 7.25
C PHE A 73 1.96 7.88 7.03
N GLY A 74 2.73 8.39 8.00
CA GLY A 74 4.18 8.40 7.95
C GLY A 74 4.80 7.01 7.93
N GLN A 75 4.26 6.07 8.70
CA GLN A 75 4.68 4.67 8.71
C GLN A 75 4.47 4.03 7.34
N ILE A 76 3.29 4.19 6.74
CA ILE A 76 3.00 3.69 5.38
C ILE A 76 3.90 4.38 4.34
N LEU A 77 4.10 5.69 4.47
CA LEU A 77 4.99 6.41 3.55
C LEU A 77 6.45 5.97 3.70
N SER A 78 6.89 5.57 4.90
CA SER A 78 8.23 5.02 5.14
C SER A 78 8.49 3.70 4.40
N THR A 79 7.42 2.95 4.09
CA THR A 79 7.51 1.71 3.30
C THR A 79 7.63 2.02 1.81
N ARG A 80 7.14 3.19 1.37
CA ARG A 80 7.27 3.71 0.01
C ARG A 80 8.58 4.48 -0.17
N ARG A 81 9.71 3.79 0.02
CA ARG A 81 11.07 4.36 -0.21
C ARG A 81 11.27 4.85 -1.64
N ASP A 82 10.48 4.35 -2.59
CA ASP A 82 10.43 4.82 -3.97
C ASP A 82 9.92 6.27 -4.11
N LEU A 83 9.11 6.73 -3.16
CA LEU A 83 8.49 8.07 -3.16
C LEU A 83 9.31 9.10 -2.37
N LEU A 84 10.23 8.65 -1.50
CA LEU A 84 10.91 9.51 -0.53
C LEU A 84 12.44 9.47 -0.67
N PRO A 85 13.12 10.61 -0.42
CA PRO A 85 14.56 10.60 -0.15
C PRO A 85 14.92 9.72 1.05
N GLU A 86 16.07 9.05 0.97
CA GLU A 86 16.56 8.08 1.98
C GLU A 86 16.60 8.66 3.39
N ASP A 87 17.14 9.87 3.56
CA ASP A 87 17.23 10.55 4.85
C ASP A 87 15.87 10.84 5.50
N ILE A 88 14.81 10.95 4.68
CA ILE A 88 13.44 11.11 5.17
C ILE A 88 12.85 9.74 5.50
N ALA A 89 12.99 8.76 4.62
CA ALA A 89 12.46 7.42 4.85
C ALA A 89 13.03 6.77 6.12
N ASP A 90 14.34 6.88 6.35
CA ASP A 90 15.02 6.35 7.54
C ASP A 90 14.55 7.02 8.83
N GLU A 91 14.23 8.31 8.79
CA GLU A 91 13.61 8.99 9.92
C GLU A 91 12.17 8.52 10.12
N LEU A 92 11.35 8.42 9.07
CA LEU A 92 9.96 7.97 9.21
C LEU A 92 9.83 6.53 9.74
N MET A 93 10.81 5.66 9.47
CA MET A 93 10.85 4.32 10.08
C MET A 93 10.94 4.33 11.61
N LYS A 94 11.42 5.43 12.21
CA LYS A 94 11.49 5.60 13.67
C LYS A 94 10.14 5.99 14.29
N LEU A 95 9.07 6.13 13.50
CA LEU A 95 7.73 6.40 14.00
C LEU A 95 7.20 5.20 14.77
N GLN A 96 7.19 5.32 16.10
CA GLN A 96 6.56 4.35 16.99
C GLN A 96 5.06 4.63 17.12
N ASP A 97 4.29 3.55 17.30
CA ASP A 97 2.83 3.62 17.42
C ASP A 97 2.31 3.76 18.86
N ARG A 98 3.22 4.07 19.81
CA ARG A 98 2.86 4.19 21.23
C ARG A 98 2.20 5.53 21.50
N VAL A 99 0.96 5.46 21.96
CA VAL A 99 0.19 6.62 22.43
C VAL A 99 -0.32 6.34 23.83
N PRO A 100 -0.62 7.39 24.63
CA PRO A 100 -1.25 7.19 25.92
C PRO A 100 -2.57 6.39 25.79
N PRO A 101 -2.85 5.48 26.74
CA PRO A 101 -4.13 4.80 26.79
C PRO A 101 -5.28 5.80 26.95
N PHE A 102 -6.46 5.45 26.46
CA PHE A 102 -7.65 6.20 26.80
C PHE A 102 -8.24 5.67 28.11
N ASP A 103 -9.21 6.40 28.64
CA ASP A 103 -9.84 6.07 29.91
C ASP A 103 -10.38 4.62 29.93
N SER A 104 -9.98 3.87 30.96
CA SER A 104 -10.30 2.45 31.08
C SER A 104 -11.80 2.18 31.27
N GLN A 105 -12.55 3.10 31.89
CA GLN A 105 -14.00 2.94 32.04
C GLN A 105 -14.69 3.07 30.69
N VAL A 106 -14.18 3.95 29.83
CA VAL A 106 -14.66 4.06 28.44
C VAL A 106 -14.41 2.79 27.66
N SER A 107 -13.26 2.12 27.83
CA SER A 107 -13.04 0.82 27.17
C SER A 107 -13.92 -0.27 27.71
N VAL A 108 -14.09 -0.36 29.03
CA VAL A 108 -14.96 -1.37 29.64
C VAL A 108 -16.36 -1.25 29.07
N LYS A 109 -16.90 -0.03 29.07
CA LYS A 109 -18.22 0.25 28.49
C LYS A 109 -18.30 -0.12 27.02
N LEU A 110 -17.27 0.22 26.22
CA LEU A 110 -17.27 -0.11 24.79
C LEU A 110 -17.21 -1.62 24.55
N ILE A 111 -16.46 -2.37 25.37
CA ILE A 111 -16.40 -3.83 25.32
C ILE A 111 -17.78 -4.40 25.64
N GLU A 112 -18.42 -3.97 26.72
CA GLU A 112 -19.75 -4.43 27.10
C GLU A 112 -20.81 -4.12 26.03
N GLU A 113 -20.76 -2.92 25.44
CA GLU A 113 -21.63 -2.51 24.34
C GLU A 113 -21.46 -3.40 23.10
N GLN A 114 -20.23 -3.78 22.75
CA GLN A 114 -19.97 -4.65 21.59
C GLN A 114 -20.36 -6.10 21.86
N LEU A 115 -20.11 -6.61 23.07
CA LEU A 115 -20.43 -7.99 23.44
C LEU A 115 -21.90 -8.20 23.81
N GLY A 116 -22.62 -7.12 24.15
CA GLY A 116 -24.00 -7.18 24.63
C GLY A 116 -24.13 -7.83 26.02
N LYS A 117 -23.02 -7.93 26.76
CA LYS A 117 -22.91 -8.59 28.07
C LYS A 117 -21.94 -7.81 28.95
N LYS A 118 -22.10 -7.93 30.27
CA LYS A 118 -21.14 -7.35 31.21
C LYS A 118 -19.80 -8.09 31.14
N ILE A 119 -18.70 -7.40 31.42
CA ILE A 119 -17.36 -8.03 31.44
C ILE A 119 -17.33 -9.23 32.38
N SER A 120 -17.92 -9.10 33.58
CA SER A 120 -18.00 -10.18 34.58
C SER A 120 -18.81 -11.40 34.13
N GLU A 121 -19.63 -11.28 33.08
CA GLU A 121 -20.37 -12.40 32.53
C GLU A 121 -19.53 -13.24 31.58
N VAL A 122 -18.55 -12.62 30.92
CA VAL A 122 -17.71 -13.21 29.88
C VAL A 122 -16.36 -13.66 30.43
N PHE A 123 -15.74 -12.82 31.26
CA PHE A 123 -14.39 -13.01 31.77
C PHE A 123 -14.43 -13.33 33.27
N SER A 124 -13.62 -14.30 33.70
CA SER A 124 -13.38 -14.59 35.11
C SER A 124 -12.45 -13.55 35.76
N ARG A 125 -11.51 -13.02 34.96
CA ARG A 125 -10.59 -11.93 35.33
C ARG A 125 -10.47 -10.95 34.16
N PHE A 126 -10.46 -9.66 34.44
CA PHE A 126 -10.23 -8.62 33.44
C PHE A 126 -9.40 -7.49 34.06
N ASP A 127 -8.25 -7.20 33.47
CA ASP A 127 -7.37 -6.13 33.92
C ASP A 127 -7.84 -4.80 33.31
N VAL A 128 -8.37 -3.93 34.17
CA VAL A 128 -8.89 -2.61 33.78
C VAL A 128 -7.78 -1.71 33.26
N GLU A 129 -6.58 -1.85 33.81
CA GLU A 129 -5.40 -1.18 33.26
C GLU A 129 -4.95 -1.88 31.97
N PRO A 130 -4.78 -1.15 30.86
CA PRO A 130 -4.39 -1.76 29.60
C PRO A 130 -2.94 -2.27 29.66
N LEU A 131 -2.74 -3.48 29.14
CA LEU A 131 -1.41 -4.08 28.94
C LEU A 131 -0.59 -3.28 27.93
N ALA A 132 -1.23 -2.77 26.88
CA ALA A 132 -0.60 -1.97 25.85
C ALA A 132 -1.58 -0.99 25.21
N SER A 133 -1.06 0.10 24.64
CA SER A 133 -1.85 1.04 23.84
C SER A 133 -1.13 1.39 22.55
N ALA A 134 -1.86 1.27 21.45
CA ALA A 134 -1.47 1.62 20.10
C ALA A 134 -2.32 2.79 19.58
N SER A 135 -2.00 3.32 18.41
CA SER A 135 -2.69 4.47 17.81
C SER A 135 -4.22 4.32 17.74
N VAL A 136 -4.68 3.16 17.24
CA VAL A 136 -6.09 2.90 16.92
C VAL A 136 -6.81 2.05 17.96
N ALA A 137 -6.08 1.31 18.79
CA ALA A 137 -6.62 0.37 19.76
C ALA A 137 -5.82 0.34 21.07
N GLN A 138 -6.43 -0.19 22.12
CA GLN A 138 -5.70 -0.60 23.32
C GLN A 138 -5.99 -2.06 23.64
N VAL A 139 -5.09 -2.69 24.39
CA VAL A 139 -5.13 -4.12 24.68
C VAL A 139 -5.19 -4.31 26.18
N HIS A 140 -6.16 -5.09 26.64
CA HIS A 140 -6.33 -5.48 28.04
C HIS A 140 -6.01 -6.97 28.21
N ALA A 141 -5.43 -7.33 29.35
CA ALA A 141 -5.29 -8.73 29.73
C ALA A 141 -6.59 -9.22 30.38
N ALA A 142 -6.99 -10.47 30.10
CA ALA A 142 -8.16 -11.07 30.68
C ALA A 142 -8.04 -12.60 30.73
N GLN A 143 -8.99 -13.23 31.43
CA GLN A 143 -9.15 -14.67 31.44
C GLN A 143 -10.62 -14.99 31.16
N LEU A 144 -10.88 -15.91 30.24
CA LEU A 144 -12.23 -16.39 29.97
C LEU A 144 -12.74 -17.24 31.13
N LYS A 145 -14.07 -17.34 31.28
CA LYS A 145 -14.67 -18.23 32.29
C LYS A 145 -14.35 -19.71 32.10
N THR A 146 -13.99 -20.10 30.89
CA THR A 146 -13.52 -21.43 30.53
C THR A 146 -12.07 -21.69 30.99
N GLY A 147 -11.34 -20.65 31.41
CA GLY A 147 -10.02 -20.73 32.04
C GLY A 147 -8.87 -20.22 31.19
N GLU A 148 -9.07 -20.01 29.89
CA GLU A 148 -8.03 -19.59 28.96
C GLU A 148 -7.62 -18.12 29.19
N GLU A 149 -6.31 -17.88 29.16
CA GLU A 149 -5.70 -16.57 29.23
C GLU A 149 -5.78 -15.88 27.87
N VAL A 150 -6.36 -14.67 27.84
CA VAL A 150 -6.64 -13.94 26.59
C VAL A 150 -6.22 -12.48 26.70
N VAL A 151 -6.09 -11.85 25.55
CA VAL A 151 -6.00 -10.40 25.41
C VAL A 151 -7.21 -9.87 24.67
N VAL A 152 -7.72 -8.72 25.11
CA VAL A 152 -8.88 -8.04 24.56
C VAL A 152 -8.41 -6.73 23.95
N LYS A 153 -8.34 -6.70 22.61
CA LYS A 153 -8.02 -5.50 21.83
C LYS A 153 -9.32 -4.72 21.56
N VAL A 154 -9.35 -3.43 21.88
CA VAL A 154 -10.52 -2.57 21.76
C VAL A 154 -10.18 -1.27 21.02
N ILE A 155 -10.98 -0.93 20.01
CA ILE A 155 -10.78 0.28 19.18
C ILE A 155 -11.06 1.56 19.98
N ARG A 156 -10.20 2.57 19.80
CA ARG A 156 -10.35 3.89 20.42
C ARG A 156 -11.64 4.57 19.95
N PRO A 157 -12.45 5.11 20.86
CA PRO A 157 -13.71 5.75 20.50
C PRO A 157 -13.49 7.04 19.71
N GLY A 158 -14.43 7.36 18.82
CA GLY A 158 -14.48 8.66 18.14
C GLY A 158 -13.41 8.88 17.06
N LEU A 159 -12.76 7.84 16.56
CA LEU A 159 -11.73 7.97 15.51
C LEU A 159 -12.28 8.37 14.13
N LYS A 160 -13.45 7.85 13.71
CA LYS A 160 -13.98 8.07 12.35
C LYS A 160 -14.06 9.56 11.94
N PRO A 161 -14.63 10.48 12.75
CA PRO A 161 -14.66 11.90 12.40
C PRO A 161 -13.28 12.56 12.32
N VAL A 162 -12.33 12.09 13.13
CA VAL A 162 -10.95 12.59 13.13
C VAL A 162 -10.22 12.14 11.86
N ILE A 163 -10.34 10.86 11.52
CA ILE A 163 -9.81 10.26 10.28
C ILE A 163 -10.34 11.00 9.06
N ALA A 164 -11.66 11.18 8.96
CA ALA A 164 -12.28 11.87 7.82
C ALA A 164 -11.75 13.31 7.65
N GLN A 165 -11.52 14.03 8.75
CA GLN A 165 -10.99 15.38 8.71
C GLN A 165 -9.51 15.42 8.30
N ASP A 166 -8.70 14.50 8.80
CA ASP A 166 -7.27 14.43 8.48
C ASP A 166 -7.05 13.97 7.04
N LEU A 167 -7.81 12.98 6.57
CA LEU A 167 -7.80 12.55 5.16
C LEU A 167 -8.21 13.68 4.22
N ALA A 168 -9.22 14.49 4.59
CA ALA A 168 -9.59 15.65 3.77
C ALA A 168 -8.42 16.63 3.59
N TRP A 169 -7.62 16.86 4.64
CA TRP A 169 -6.41 17.68 4.53
C TRP A 169 -5.32 17.01 3.70
N LEU A 170 -5.11 15.71 3.84
CA LEU A 170 -4.16 14.96 3.02
C LEU A 170 -4.53 15.00 1.54
N PHE A 171 -5.81 14.84 1.18
CA PHE A 171 -6.26 14.98 -0.21
C PHE A 171 -6.08 16.40 -0.77
N ILE A 172 -6.33 17.43 0.04
CA ILE A 172 -6.06 18.82 -0.38
C ILE A 172 -4.57 18.99 -0.69
N LEU A 173 -3.68 18.46 0.16
CA LEU A 173 -2.23 18.53 -0.04
C LEU A 173 -1.77 17.72 -1.25
N ALA A 174 -2.29 16.50 -1.43
CA ALA A 174 -1.95 15.63 -2.56
C ALA A 174 -2.35 16.26 -3.91
N ARG A 175 -3.59 16.77 -4.02
CA ARG A 175 -4.07 17.46 -5.22
C ARG A 175 -3.28 18.73 -5.52
N ALA A 176 -2.88 19.46 -4.47
CA ALA A 176 -2.01 20.62 -4.62
C ALA A 176 -0.63 20.20 -5.16
N ALA A 177 -0.04 19.11 -4.66
CA ALA A 177 1.25 18.62 -5.12
C ALA A 177 1.23 18.24 -6.62
N GLU A 178 0.21 17.51 -7.09
CA GLU A 178 0.06 17.12 -8.52
C GLU A 178 -0.13 18.31 -9.46
N LYS A 179 -0.78 19.37 -8.98
CA LYS A 179 -1.01 20.59 -9.75
C LYS A 179 0.25 21.46 -9.84
N LEU A 180 1.09 21.44 -8.80
CA LEU A 180 2.23 22.34 -8.65
C LEU A 180 3.55 21.77 -9.17
N SER A 181 3.68 20.45 -9.30
CA SER A 181 4.90 19.80 -9.76
C SER A 181 4.61 18.63 -10.71
N ALA A 182 5.28 18.62 -11.86
CA ALA A 182 5.23 17.50 -12.80
C ALA A 182 5.87 16.24 -12.21
N ASP A 183 6.99 16.38 -11.50
CA ASP A 183 7.65 15.27 -10.80
C ASP A 183 6.76 14.67 -9.72
N ALA A 184 6.02 15.50 -8.99
CA ALA A 184 5.07 15.01 -7.98
C ALA A 184 3.88 14.28 -8.62
N ARG A 185 3.48 14.65 -9.84
CA ARG A 185 2.41 13.97 -10.57
C ARG A 185 2.78 12.53 -10.93
N LEU A 186 4.05 12.28 -11.27
CA LEU A 186 4.56 10.93 -11.53
C LEU A 186 4.51 10.01 -10.31
N LEU A 187 4.43 10.59 -9.10
CA LEU A 187 4.35 9.85 -7.84
C LEU A 187 2.91 9.52 -7.43
N HIS A 188 1.90 9.99 -8.18
CA HIS A 188 0.49 9.72 -7.92
C HIS A 188 0.06 9.91 -6.44
N PRO A 189 0.36 11.05 -5.80
CA PRO A 189 0.13 11.24 -4.38
C PRO A 189 -1.35 11.18 -4.00
N VAL A 190 -2.29 11.46 -4.91
CA VAL A 190 -3.73 11.26 -4.64
C VAL A 190 -4.05 9.78 -4.50
N ASP A 191 -3.44 8.92 -5.32
CA ASP A 191 -3.63 7.47 -5.23
C ASP A 191 -3.02 6.91 -3.92
N VAL A 192 -1.86 7.44 -3.50
CA VAL A 192 -1.25 7.11 -2.21
C VAL A 192 -2.18 7.46 -1.03
N VAL A 193 -2.82 8.64 -1.06
CA VAL A 193 -3.78 9.03 -0.02
C VAL A 193 -5.06 8.20 -0.10
N SER A 194 -5.51 7.84 -1.29
CA SER A 194 -6.68 6.95 -1.52
C SER A 194 -6.45 5.55 -0.95
N ASP A 195 -5.26 4.98 -1.18
CA ASP A 195 -4.90 3.68 -0.61
C ASP A 195 -4.71 3.76 0.90
N TYR A 196 -4.19 4.88 1.41
CA TYR A 196 -4.15 5.12 2.85
C TYR A 196 -5.54 5.21 3.46
N GLU A 197 -6.48 5.90 2.82
CA GLU A 197 -7.88 5.99 3.26
C GLU A 197 -8.50 4.60 3.44
N LYS A 198 -8.34 3.71 2.46
CA LYS A 198 -8.84 2.32 2.56
C LYS A 198 -8.19 1.61 3.76
N THR A 199 -6.87 1.69 3.86
CA THR A 199 -6.09 1.00 4.91
C THR A 199 -6.49 1.45 6.31
N ILE A 200 -6.60 2.77 6.56
CA ILE A 200 -6.93 3.28 7.89
C ILE A 200 -8.37 2.97 8.30
N TYR A 201 -9.30 2.85 7.35
CA TYR A 201 -10.66 2.42 7.66
C TYR A 201 -10.77 0.91 7.90
N ASP A 202 -10.01 0.11 7.15
CA ASP A 202 -9.93 -1.33 7.35
C ASP A 202 -9.39 -1.69 8.74
N GLU A 203 -8.44 -0.91 9.28
CA GLU A 203 -7.94 -1.08 10.65
C GLU A 203 -8.98 -0.79 11.75
N LEU A 204 -10.10 -0.14 11.43
CA LEU A 204 -11.19 0.09 12.39
C LEU A 204 -12.13 -1.10 12.53
N ASP A 205 -11.94 -2.16 11.72
CA ASP A 205 -12.68 -3.41 11.79
C ASP A 205 -11.77 -4.56 12.22
N LEU A 206 -11.78 -4.84 13.52
CA LEU A 206 -10.98 -5.90 14.11
C LEU A 206 -11.41 -7.31 13.69
N LEU A 207 -12.58 -7.48 13.04
CA LEU A 207 -12.94 -8.77 12.44
C LEU A 207 -12.03 -9.12 11.26
N ARG A 208 -11.51 -8.12 10.55
CA ARG A 208 -10.54 -8.34 9.46
C ARG A 208 -9.24 -8.90 10.01
N GLU A 209 -8.71 -8.28 11.06
CA GLU A 209 -7.52 -8.78 11.77
C GLU A 209 -7.74 -10.19 12.34
N ALA A 210 -8.91 -10.45 12.94
CA ALA A 210 -9.30 -11.78 13.43
C ALA A 210 -9.31 -12.85 12.32
N ALA A 211 -9.86 -12.51 11.15
CA ALA A 211 -9.91 -13.39 9.99
C ALA A 211 -8.51 -13.69 9.45
N ASN A 212 -7.68 -12.65 9.34
CA ASN A 212 -6.30 -12.76 8.88
C ASN A 212 -5.46 -13.63 9.82
N ALA A 213 -5.57 -13.41 11.14
CA ALA A 213 -4.90 -14.22 12.15
C ALA A 213 -5.34 -15.69 12.08
N SER A 214 -6.64 -15.94 11.92
CA SER A 214 -7.17 -17.30 11.78
C SER A 214 -6.67 -18.00 10.51
N GLN A 215 -6.60 -17.27 9.38
CA GLN A 215 -6.04 -17.83 8.14
C GLN A 215 -4.55 -18.15 8.31
N LEU A 216 -3.77 -17.22 8.85
CA LEU A 216 -2.34 -17.43 9.05
C LEU A 216 -2.07 -18.59 10.02
N LYS A 217 -2.86 -18.71 11.09
CA LYS A 217 -2.80 -19.85 12.01
C LYS A 217 -3.03 -21.18 11.28
N ARG A 218 -4.05 -21.26 10.42
CA ARG A 218 -4.33 -22.47 9.62
C ARG A 218 -3.18 -22.84 8.69
N ASN A 219 -2.55 -21.85 8.07
CA ASN A 219 -1.41 -22.08 7.17
C ASN A 219 -0.19 -22.68 7.91
N PHE A 220 -0.05 -22.40 9.20
CA PHE A 220 1.06 -22.85 10.02
C PHE A 220 0.65 -23.86 11.10
N ASP A 221 -0.51 -24.51 10.93
CA ASP A 221 -0.99 -25.48 11.92
C ASP A 221 0.00 -26.63 12.09
N GLY A 222 0.40 -26.90 13.34
CA GLY A 222 1.44 -27.87 13.68
C GLY A 222 2.86 -27.52 13.20
N SER A 223 3.11 -26.33 12.65
CA SER A 223 4.43 -25.94 12.15
C SER A 223 5.40 -25.56 13.27
N PRO A 224 6.64 -26.07 13.27
CA PRO A 224 7.68 -25.64 14.21
C PRO A 224 8.21 -24.24 13.90
N LEU A 225 7.82 -23.64 12.76
CA LEU A 225 8.36 -22.37 12.29
C LEU A 225 7.66 -21.18 12.95
N LEU A 226 6.34 -21.10 12.82
CA LEU A 226 5.53 -19.95 13.21
C LEU A 226 4.30 -20.40 14.00
N TYR A 227 4.10 -19.77 15.14
CA TYR A 227 2.90 -19.84 15.94
C TYR A 227 2.08 -18.55 15.78
N VAL A 228 0.77 -18.71 15.64
CA VAL A 228 -0.18 -17.59 15.62
C VAL A 228 -1.23 -17.85 16.71
N PRO A 229 -1.48 -16.88 17.62
CA PRO A 229 -2.41 -17.06 18.71
C PRO A 229 -3.83 -17.39 18.23
N GLN A 230 -4.54 -18.22 19.00
CA GLN A 230 -5.92 -18.57 18.73
C GLN A 230 -6.84 -17.36 18.85
N VAL A 231 -7.76 -17.21 17.90
CA VAL A 231 -8.84 -16.20 17.96
C VAL A 231 -10.09 -16.83 18.58
N TYR A 232 -10.70 -16.15 19.55
CA TYR A 232 -11.94 -16.58 20.19
C TYR A 232 -13.14 -15.89 19.55
N TRP A 233 -13.60 -16.42 18.41
CA TRP A 233 -14.60 -15.81 17.53
C TRP A 233 -15.92 -15.43 18.21
N ASP A 234 -16.37 -16.19 19.20
CA ASP A 234 -17.60 -15.91 19.95
C ASP A 234 -17.57 -14.51 20.61
N TRP A 235 -16.36 -14.04 20.94
CA TRP A 235 -16.09 -12.79 21.62
C TRP A 235 -15.49 -11.72 20.70
N CYS A 236 -15.46 -11.94 19.39
CA CYS A 236 -14.96 -10.97 18.41
C CYS A 236 -16.10 -10.17 17.77
N ARG A 237 -15.91 -8.86 17.63
CA ARG A 237 -16.84 -7.88 17.04
C ARG A 237 -16.02 -6.82 16.29
N PRO A 238 -16.64 -5.96 15.45
CA PRO A 238 -15.88 -4.98 14.67
C PRO A 238 -14.94 -4.08 15.48
N LYS A 239 -15.27 -3.79 16.75
CA LYS A 239 -14.44 -2.95 17.62
C LYS A 239 -13.75 -3.69 18.78
N VAL A 240 -13.93 -5.01 18.89
CA VAL A 240 -13.36 -5.83 19.97
C VAL A 240 -12.83 -7.13 19.39
N LEU A 241 -11.55 -7.43 19.61
CA LEU A 241 -10.91 -8.70 19.27
C LEU A 241 -10.45 -9.39 20.55
N VAL A 242 -10.85 -10.65 20.72
CA VAL A 242 -10.37 -11.51 21.80
C VAL A 242 -9.50 -12.62 21.20
N MET A 243 -8.26 -12.68 21.63
CA MET A 243 -7.29 -13.68 21.17
C MET A 243 -6.48 -14.22 22.34
N GLU A 244 -5.89 -15.39 22.15
CA GLU A 244 -5.01 -16.04 23.11
C GLU A 244 -3.87 -15.10 23.55
N ARG A 245 -3.60 -15.12 24.85
CA ARG A 245 -2.47 -14.39 25.41
C ARG A 245 -1.19 -15.19 25.19
N ILE A 246 -0.26 -14.61 24.45
CA ILE A 246 1.07 -15.19 24.24
C ILE A 246 2.06 -14.74 25.32
N TYR A 247 3.06 -15.57 25.55
CA TYR A 247 4.22 -15.27 26.37
C TYR A 247 5.47 -15.62 25.56
N GLY A 248 6.31 -14.63 25.29
CA GLY A 248 7.50 -14.80 24.45
C GLY A 248 8.46 -13.63 24.61
N ILE A 249 9.67 -13.79 24.11
CA ILE A 249 10.71 -12.76 24.12
C ILE A 249 10.61 -11.99 22.81
N GLN A 250 10.61 -10.65 22.86
CA GLN A 250 10.59 -9.85 21.66
C GLN A 250 11.84 -10.15 20.81
N VAL A 251 11.70 -10.28 19.49
CA VAL A 251 12.81 -10.74 18.62
C VAL A 251 14.04 -9.80 18.63
N THR A 252 13.87 -8.54 19.02
CA THR A 252 14.97 -7.56 19.18
C THR A 252 15.68 -7.62 20.52
N ASP A 253 15.15 -8.36 21.50
CA ASP A 253 15.79 -8.50 22.81
C ASP A 253 16.87 -9.60 22.77
N LEU A 254 17.97 -9.26 22.09
CA LEU A 254 19.08 -10.18 21.86
C LEU A 254 19.74 -10.65 23.16
N ALA A 255 19.74 -9.80 24.19
CA ALA A 255 20.32 -10.14 25.49
C ALA A 255 19.52 -11.28 26.14
N THR A 256 18.20 -11.13 26.25
CA THR A 256 17.34 -12.16 26.84
C THR A 256 17.33 -13.45 26.00
N LEU A 257 17.35 -13.33 24.66
CA LEU A 257 17.45 -14.49 23.78
C LEU A 257 18.78 -15.24 23.92
N ALA A 258 19.89 -14.52 24.11
CA ALA A 258 21.21 -15.10 24.34
C ALA A 258 21.29 -15.77 25.73
N ASP A 259 20.73 -15.13 26.76
CA ASP A 259 20.65 -15.68 28.12
C ASP A 259 19.86 -17.00 28.15
N GLN A 260 18.81 -17.08 27.32
CA GLN A 260 18.02 -18.29 27.11
C GLN A 260 18.72 -19.35 26.24
N ARG A 261 19.92 -19.04 25.71
CA ARG A 261 20.69 -19.88 24.78
C ARG A 261 19.92 -20.24 23.50
N THR A 262 19.22 -19.26 22.95
CA THR A 262 18.51 -19.41 21.67
C THR A 262 19.49 -19.65 20.53
N ASP A 263 19.22 -20.62 19.66
CA ASP A 263 19.99 -20.81 18.43
C ASP A 263 19.67 -19.67 17.44
N MET A 264 20.49 -18.62 17.48
CA MET A 264 20.32 -17.42 16.66
C MET A 264 20.45 -17.69 15.16
N LYS A 265 21.27 -18.67 14.78
CA LYS A 265 21.44 -19.05 13.37
C LYS A 265 20.17 -19.73 12.87
N MET A 266 19.67 -20.73 13.60
CA MET A 266 18.42 -21.41 13.25
C MET A 266 17.23 -20.44 13.27
N LEU A 267 17.19 -19.50 14.24
CA LEU A 267 16.18 -18.46 14.28
C LEU A 267 16.20 -17.63 12.99
N ALA A 268 17.37 -17.13 12.58
CA ALA A 268 17.50 -16.34 11.37
C ALA A 268 17.12 -17.12 10.09
N GLU A 269 17.55 -18.38 9.96
CA GLU A 269 17.18 -19.28 8.86
C GLU A 269 15.66 -19.50 8.80
N ARG A 270 15.01 -19.74 9.96
CA ARG A 270 13.54 -19.90 10.05
C ARG A 270 12.80 -18.63 9.64
N GLY A 271 13.32 -17.44 9.97
CA GLY A 271 12.73 -16.17 9.53
C GLY A 271 12.63 -16.06 8.00
N VAL A 272 13.68 -16.49 7.30
CA VAL A 272 13.68 -16.56 5.82
C VAL A 272 12.69 -17.62 5.35
N GLU A 273 12.72 -18.82 5.94
CA GLU A 273 11.82 -19.91 5.56
C GLU A 273 10.34 -19.53 5.71
N ILE A 274 9.96 -18.88 6.82
CA ILE A 274 8.61 -18.38 7.10
C ILE A 274 8.13 -17.42 6.01
N PHE A 275 9.01 -16.53 5.54
CA PHE A 275 8.69 -15.58 4.49
C PHE A 275 8.41 -16.26 3.15
N PHE A 276 9.34 -17.09 2.69
CA PHE A 276 9.16 -17.80 1.42
C PHE A 276 7.95 -18.75 1.47
N THR A 277 7.70 -19.36 2.63
CA THR A 277 6.51 -20.19 2.86
C THR A 277 5.22 -19.40 2.68
N GLN A 278 5.08 -18.26 3.35
CA GLN A 278 3.90 -17.42 3.23
C GLN A 278 3.66 -16.91 1.80
N VAL A 279 4.73 -16.52 1.12
CA VAL A 279 4.66 -15.90 -0.22
C VAL A 279 4.37 -16.95 -1.29
N PHE A 280 5.09 -18.07 -1.30
CA PHE A 280 5.00 -19.05 -2.39
C PHE A 280 4.10 -20.23 -2.09
N ARG A 281 4.11 -20.77 -0.85
CA ARG A 281 3.23 -21.91 -0.54
C ARG A 281 1.80 -21.43 -0.31
N ASP A 282 1.65 -20.37 0.48
CA ASP A 282 0.35 -19.94 0.98
C ASP A 282 -0.30 -18.82 0.15
N SER A 283 0.49 -18.12 -0.68
CA SER A 283 0.07 -16.88 -1.37
C SER A 283 -0.62 -15.87 -0.44
N PHE A 284 -0.27 -15.92 0.84
CA PHE A 284 -0.89 -15.16 1.92
C PHE A 284 0.18 -14.89 2.97
N PHE A 285 0.57 -13.62 3.10
CA PHE A 285 1.71 -13.22 3.91
C PHE A 285 1.39 -12.07 4.84
N HIS A 286 1.96 -12.13 6.04
CA HIS A 286 1.92 -11.03 6.97
C HIS A 286 2.83 -9.90 6.46
N ALA A 287 2.22 -8.81 6.02
CA ALA A 287 2.89 -7.70 5.36
C ALA A 287 3.48 -6.66 6.34
N ASP A 288 3.49 -6.97 7.64
CA ASP A 288 4.01 -6.10 8.70
C ASP A 288 4.75 -6.88 9.79
N MET A 289 5.55 -7.86 9.38
CA MET A 289 6.47 -8.62 10.23
C MET A 289 7.68 -7.77 10.67
N HIS A 290 7.42 -6.65 11.34
CA HIS A 290 8.47 -5.85 11.97
C HIS A 290 8.76 -6.35 13.40
N PRO A 291 9.90 -5.98 14.01
CA PRO A 291 10.28 -6.52 15.31
C PRO A 291 9.36 -6.25 16.51
N GLY A 292 8.34 -5.40 16.34
CA GLY A 292 7.32 -5.15 17.37
C GLY A 292 6.19 -6.18 17.37
N ASN A 293 5.98 -6.87 16.23
CA ASN A 293 4.92 -7.84 16.03
C ASN A 293 5.41 -9.29 16.09
N ILE A 294 6.70 -9.48 16.37
CA ILE A 294 7.37 -10.79 16.36
C ILE A 294 7.99 -11.07 17.72
N PHE A 295 7.64 -12.24 18.26
CA PHE A 295 8.19 -12.80 19.48
C PHE A 295 8.81 -14.16 19.19
N VAL A 296 9.65 -14.63 20.10
CA VAL A 296 10.27 -15.95 20.07
C VAL A 296 9.75 -16.72 21.28
N SER A 297 9.31 -17.95 21.03
CA SER A 297 8.80 -18.84 22.07
C SER A 297 9.88 -19.19 23.10
N THR A 298 9.50 -19.21 24.37
CA THR A 298 10.43 -19.57 25.45
C THR A 298 10.56 -21.08 25.68
N VAL A 299 9.78 -21.89 24.98
CA VAL A 299 9.63 -23.33 25.25
C VAL A 299 10.79 -24.17 24.71
N SER A 300 11.33 -23.81 23.54
CA SER A 300 12.39 -24.59 22.88
C SER A 300 13.47 -23.68 22.29
N PRO A 301 14.39 -23.15 23.13
CA PRO A 301 15.44 -22.23 22.67
C PRO A 301 16.35 -22.81 21.58
N TRP A 302 16.62 -24.12 21.63
CA TRP A 302 17.45 -24.84 20.63
C TRP A 302 16.73 -25.11 19.31
N SER A 303 15.41 -24.90 19.26
CA SER A 303 14.56 -25.06 18.07
C SER A 303 13.54 -23.91 18.08
N PRO A 304 14.02 -22.67 17.89
CA PRO A 304 13.25 -21.47 18.22
C PRO A 304 12.06 -21.28 17.28
N GLN A 305 10.87 -21.16 17.85
CA GLN A 305 9.64 -20.93 17.10
C GLN A 305 9.28 -19.44 17.16
N TYR A 306 8.96 -18.86 16.00
CA TYR A 306 8.43 -17.51 15.90
C TYR A 306 7.00 -17.48 16.41
N ILE A 307 6.60 -16.38 17.03
CA ILE A 307 5.21 -16.07 17.38
C ILE A 307 4.88 -14.74 16.70
N ALA A 308 3.92 -14.74 15.79
CA ALA A 308 3.43 -13.52 15.15
C ALA A 308 2.16 -13.01 15.82
N ILE A 309 2.09 -11.70 16.02
CA ILE A 309 0.89 -10.98 16.45
C ILE A 309 0.57 -9.85 15.46
N ASP A 310 -0.59 -9.21 15.62
CA ASP A 310 -1.03 -8.07 14.80
C ASP A 310 -1.11 -8.37 13.29
N CYS A 311 -2.06 -9.23 12.92
CA CYS A 311 -2.37 -9.53 11.53
C CYS A 311 -3.24 -8.47 10.85
N GLY A 312 -3.12 -7.20 11.26
CA GLY A 312 -3.89 -6.09 10.71
C GLY A 312 -3.55 -5.81 9.24
N ILE A 313 -2.29 -6.05 8.83
CA ILE A 313 -1.82 -5.88 7.46
C ILE A 313 -1.31 -7.23 6.92
N VAL A 314 -2.05 -7.76 5.94
CA VAL A 314 -1.69 -8.96 5.19
C VAL A 314 -1.74 -8.67 3.69
N GLY A 315 -0.87 -9.32 2.94
CA GLY A 315 -0.92 -9.35 1.49
C GLY A 315 -1.34 -10.73 0.99
N SER A 316 -1.97 -10.78 -0.17
CA SER A 316 -2.29 -12.00 -0.89
C SER A 316 -1.87 -11.87 -2.34
N LEU A 317 -1.36 -12.95 -2.93
CA LEU A 317 -0.95 -12.99 -4.33
C LEU A 317 -1.97 -13.74 -5.17
N THR A 318 -2.26 -13.23 -6.37
CA THR A 318 -3.01 -14.00 -7.36
C THR A 318 -2.15 -15.16 -7.89
N PRO A 319 -2.74 -16.24 -8.44
CA PRO A 319 -1.97 -17.32 -9.07
C PRO A 319 -1.03 -16.83 -10.19
N GLU A 320 -1.44 -15.78 -10.91
CA GLU A 320 -0.67 -15.11 -11.95
C GLU A 320 0.53 -14.37 -11.36
N ASP A 321 0.32 -13.57 -10.31
CA ASP A 321 1.40 -12.83 -9.63
C ASP A 321 2.39 -13.77 -8.95
N GLN A 322 1.90 -14.86 -8.37
CA GLN A 322 2.71 -15.91 -7.77
C GLN A 322 3.58 -16.63 -8.81
N ASP A 323 3.02 -16.97 -9.99
CA ASP A 323 3.78 -17.56 -11.09
C ASP A 323 4.86 -16.62 -11.61
N TYR A 324 4.48 -15.36 -11.84
CA TYR A 324 5.41 -14.31 -12.24
C TYR A 324 6.56 -14.19 -11.23
N LEU A 325 6.23 -14.03 -9.93
CA LEU A 325 7.22 -13.82 -8.87
C LEU A 325 8.17 -15.00 -8.76
N ALA A 326 7.65 -16.22 -8.81
CA ALA A 326 8.47 -17.41 -8.71
C ALA A 326 9.40 -17.57 -9.92
N ARG A 327 8.90 -17.37 -11.14
CA ARG A 327 9.73 -17.43 -12.36
C ARG A 327 10.79 -16.34 -12.38
N ASN A 328 10.42 -15.14 -11.96
CA ASN A 328 11.30 -13.99 -11.91
C ASN A 328 12.42 -14.20 -10.89
N LEU A 329 12.08 -14.63 -9.67
CA LEU A 329 13.07 -14.96 -8.65
C LEU A 329 13.94 -16.13 -9.07
N PHE A 330 13.37 -17.18 -9.66
CA PHE A 330 14.16 -18.32 -10.14
C PHE A 330 15.15 -17.92 -11.25
N ALA A 331 14.71 -17.15 -12.24
CA ALA A 331 15.58 -16.61 -13.28
C ALA A 331 16.70 -15.75 -12.67
N PHE A 332 16.36 -14.92 -11.69
CA PHE A 332 17.32 -14.13 -10.93
C PHE A 332 18.34 -15.02 -10.17
N PHE A 333 17.91 -16.11 -9.53
CA PHE A 333 18.82 -17.08 -8.87
C PHE A 333 19.77 -17.78 -9.84
N LYS A 334 19.33 -18.04 -11.08
CA LYS A 334 20.19 -18.60 -12.13
C LYS A 334 21.04 -17.55 -12.85
N ARG A 335 21.01 -16.29 -12.40
CA ARG A 335 21.63 -15.14 -13.04
C ARG A 335 21.18 -14.96 -14.51
N ASP A 336 19.98 -15.43 -14.84
CA ASP A 336 19.35 -15.26 -16.15
C ASP A 336 18.64 -13.91 -16.22
N TYR A 337 19.44 -12.84 -16.27
CA TYR A 337 18.95 -11.46 -16.32
C TYR A 337 18.11 -11.17 -17.56
N ARG A 338 18.35 -11.91 -18.66
CA ARG A 338 17.57 -11.79 -19.89
C ARG A 338 16.15 -12.28 -19.65
N ARG A 339 15.98 -13.43 -18.98
CA ARG A 339 14.67 -13.94 -18.61
C ARG A 339 13.96 -13.06 -17.58
N VAL A 340 14.68 -12.51 -16.61
CA VAL A 340 14.16 -11.49 -15.67
C VAL A 340 13.59 -10.31 -16.47
N ALA A 341 14.38 -9.73 -17.39
CA ALA A 341 13.95 -8.60 -18.21
C ALA A 341 12.72 -8.93 -19.07
N GLN A 342 12.70 -10.11 -19.69
CA GLN A 342 11.58 -10.55 -20.52
C GLN A 342 10.29 -10.69 -19.71
N LEU A 343 10.36 -11.30 -18.52
CA LEU A 343 9.18 -11.52 -17.67
C LEU A 343 8.53 -10.19 -17.25
N HIS A 344 9.31 -9.14 -16.98
CA HIS A 344 8.78 -7.81 -16.63
C HIS A 344 8.11 -7.09 -17.81
N ILE A 345 8.53 -7.37 -19.04
CA ILE A 345 7.88 -6.85 -20.26
C ILE A 345 6.60 -7.66 -20.53
N ASP A 346 6.69 -9.00 -20.45
CA ASP A 346 5.55 -9.90 -20.66
C ASP A 346 4.42 -9.66 -19.65
N SER A 347 4.75 -9.24 -18.42
CA SER A 347 3.77 -8.91 -17.38
C SER A 347 3.07 -7.56 -17.59
N GLY A 348 3.50 -6.78 -18.58
CA GLY A 348 2.97 -5.43 -18.87
C GLY A 348 3.41 -4.36 -17.87
N TRP A 349 4.38 -4.64 -16.99
CA TRP A 349 4.83 -3.68 -15.97
C TRP A 349 5.85 -2.70 -16.51
N VAL A 350 6.59 -3.13 -17.52
CA VAL A 350 7.48 -2.31 -18.33
C VAL A 350 6.84 -2.15 -19.70
N PRO A 351 6.81 -0.93 -20.27
CA PRO A 351 6.19 -0.71 -21.58
C PRO A 351 6.79 -1.65 -22.63
N ALA A 352 5.94 -2.21 -23.50
CA ALA A 352 6.32 -3.22 -24.50
C ALA A 352 7.37 -2.72 -25.52
N GLU A 353 7.45 -1.41 -25.72
CA GLU A 353 8.45 -0.73 -26.53
C GLU A 353 9.86 -0.72 -25.91
N THR A 354 10.01 -1.15 -24.66
CA THR A 354 11.30 -1.17 -23.96
C THR A 354 12.23 -2.19 -24.60
N LYS A 355 13.44 -1.76 -24.94
CA LYS A 355 14.46 -2.65 -25.51
C LYS A 355 14.98 -3.63 -24.45
N LEU A 356 14.68 -4.91 -24.64
CA LEU A 356 15.07 -6.00 -23.75
C LEU A 356 16.56 -5.96 -23.35
N ASN A 357 17.46 -5.77 -24.32
CA ASN A 357 18.90 -5.77 -24.05
C ASN A 357 19.36 -4.60 -23.16
N GLU A 358 18.73 -3.43 -23.30
CA GLU A 358 19.05 -2.26 -22.47
C GLU A 358 18.55 -2.48 -21.03
N PHE A 359 17.37 -3.10 -20.89
CA PHE A 359 16.80 -3.42 -19.59
C PHE A 359 17.54 -4.54 -18.87
N GLU A 360 17.93 -5.61 -19.59
CA GLU A 360 18.80 -6.68 -19.09
C GLU A 360 20.11 -6.12 -18.51
N ALA A 361 20.77 -5.23 -19.25
CA ALA A 361 22.03 -4.62 -18.80
C ALA A 361 21.84 -3.79 -17.52
N ALA A 362 20.71 -3.08 -17.41
CA ALA A 362 20.37 -2.32 -16.21
C ALA A 362 20.15 -3.25 -15.02
N ILE A 363 19.33 -4.32 -15.17
CA ILE A 363 19.11 -5.33 -14.13
C ILE A 363 20.44 -5.94 -13.67
N ARG A 364 21.29 -6.40 -14.59
CA ARG A 364 22.61 -6.98 -14.27
C ARG A 364 23.47 -6.02 -13.45
N THR A 365 23.48 -4.73 -13.78
CA THR A 365 24.25 -3.70 -13.06
C THR A 365 23.81 -3.52 -11.61
N VAL A 366 22.52 -3.73 -11.33
CA VAL A 366 21.98 -3.65 -9.98
C VAL A 366 22.18 -4.94 -9.19
N CYS A 367 22.09 -6.09 -9.87
CA CYS A 367 21.98 -7.41 -9.26
C CYS A 367 23.32 -8.13 -9.05
N GLU A 368 24.32 -7.93 -9.91
CA GLU A 368 25.62 -8.63 -9.76
C GLU A 368 26.36 -8.26 -8.45
N PRO A 369 26.37 -6.99 -7.97
CA PRO A 369 27.12 -6.62 -6.77
C PRO A 369 26.62 -7.24 -5.46
N ILE A 370 25.42 -7.83 -5.44
CA ILE A 370 24.74 -8.33 -4.23
C ILE A 370 24.73 -9.86 -4.13
N PHE A 371 25.02 -10.55 -5.22
CA PHE A 371 24.93 -12.01 -5.28
C PHE A 371 26.04 -12.68 -4.44
N GLU A 372 25.71 -13.77 -3.72
CA GLU A 372 26.64 -14.56 -2.89
C GLU A 372 27.38 -13.79 -1.79
N LYS A 373 26.80 -12.67 -1.31
CA LYS A 373 27.33 -11.91 -0.19
C LYS A 373 26.52 -12.14 1.09
N PRO A 374 27.17 -12.21 2.27
CA PRO A 374 26.46 -12.24 3.54
C PRO A 374 25.75 -10.90 3.79
N LEU A 375 24.69 -10.92 4.60
CA LEU A 375 23.86 -9.74 4.90
C LEU A 375 24.66 -8.51 5.35
N LYS A 376 25.72 -8.71 6.15
CA LYS A 376 26.58 -7.62 6.62
C LYS A 376 27.25 -6.80 5.50
N ASP A 377 27.51 -7.44 4.36
CA ASP A 377 28.27 -6.90 3.22
C ASP A 377 27.39 -6.36 2.08
N ILE A 378 26.06 -6.49 2.21
CA ILE A 378 25.09 -5.95 1.25
C ILE A 378 24.55 -4.63 1.79
N SER A 379 24.67 -3.57 0.98
CA SER A 379 24.01 -2.29 1.26
C SER A 379 22.64 -2.24 0.57
N PHE A 380 21.62 -2.87 1.15
CA PHE A 380 20.27 -2.97 0.56
C PHE A 380 19.64 -1.61 0.21
N GLY A 381 19.90 -0.55 0.99
CA GLY A 381 19.47 0.81 0.64
C GLY A 381 19.98 1.28 -0.72
N GLN A 382 21.26 1.05 -1.01
CA GLN A 382 21.87 1.37 -2.31
C GLN A 382 21.31 0.50 -3.44
N VAL A 383 20.99 -0.75 -3.16
CA VAL A 383 20.39 -1.69 -4.13
C VAL A 383 19.00 -1.23 -4.50
N LEU A 384 18.15 -0.94 -3.52
CA LEU A 384 16.81 -0.38 -3.71
C LEU A 384 16.87 0.93 -4.48
N MET A 385 17.79 1.83 -4.14
CA MET A 385 17.97 3.08 -4.88
C MET A 385 18.31 2.84 -6.35
N ARG A 386 19.22 1.90 -6.65
CA ARG A 386 19.55 1.52 -8.03
C ARG A 386 18.38 0.85 -8.75
N LEU A 387 17.61 0.02 -8.06
CA LEU A 387 16.37 -0.56 -8.59
C LEU A 387 15.35 0.53 -8.93
N PHE A 388 15.14 1.53 -8.05
CA PHE A 388 14.20 2.62 -8.32
C PHE A 388 14.67 3.56 -9.42
N GLN A 389 15.96 3.88 -9.49
CA GLN A 389 16.52 4.63 -10.62
C GLN A 389 16.31 3.88 -11.94
N THR A 390 16.45 2.56 -11.92
CA THR A 390 16.17 1.70 -13.07
C THR A 390 14.68 1.70 -13.40
N ALA A 391 13.80 1.46 -12.43
CA ALA A 391 12.35 1.48 -12.60
C ALA A 391 11.85 2.81 -13.19
N ARG A 392 12.34 3.95 -12.67
CA ARG A 392 12.04 5.29 -13.21
C ARG A 392 12.55 5.49 -14.63
N ARG A 393 13.77 5.02 -14.93
CA ARG A 393 14.37 5.12 -16.27
C ARG A 393 13.54 4.38 -17.33
N PHE A 394 12.90 3.27 -16.94
CA PHE A 394 12.12 2.41 -17.83
C PHE A 394 10.60 2.58 -17.68
N ASN A 395 10.13 3.64 -17.01
CA ASN A 395 8.70 3.91 -16.78
C ASN A 395 7.92 2.70 -16.23
N MET A 396 8.54 1.97 -15.31
CA MET A 396 7.93 0.77 -14.74
C MET A 396 6.78 1.13 -13.78
N GLU A 397 5.62 0.49 -13.95
CA GLU A 397 4.50 0.61 -13.01
C GLU A 397 4.79 -0.19 -11.73
N VAL A 398 4.68 0.47 -10.57
CA VAL A 398 4.96 -0.15 -9.27
C VAL A 398 3.66 -0.69 -8.67
N GLN A 399 3.52 -2.02 -8.59
CA GLN A 399 2.35 -2.63 -7.97
C GLN A 399 2.39 -2.55 -6.42
N PRO A 400 1.28 -2.19 -5.75
CA PRO A 400 1.23 -2.10 -4.29
C PRO A 400 1.58 -3.40 -3.53
N GLN A 401 1.17 -4.56 -4.04
CA GLN A 401 1.44 -5.85 -3.37
C GLN A 401 2.93 -6.20 -3.36
N LEU A 402 3.66 -5.81 -4.41
CA LEU A 402 5.11 -6.00 -4.50
C LEU A 402 5.86 -5.04 -3.58
N VAL A 403 5.34 -3.82 -3.39
CA VAL A 403 5.88 -2.89 -2.39
C VAL A 403 5.73 -3.48 -0.98
N LEU A 404 4.57 -4.08 -0.68
CA LEU A 404 4.37 -4.77 0.61
C LEU A 404 5.37 -5.93 0.77
N LEU A 405 5.57 -6.72 -0.28
CA LEU A 405 6.57 -7.79 -0.28
C LEU A 405 7.99 -7.27 -0.06
N GLN A 406 8.36 -6.16 -0.70
CA GLN A 406 9.65 -5.49 -0.53
C GLN A 406 9.85 -4.96 0.89
N LYS A 407 8.80 -4.40 1.50
CA LYS A 407 8.83 -3.98 2.91
C LYS A 407 9.11 -5.17 3.83
N THR A 408 8.41 -6.29 3.62
CA THR A 408 8.61 -7.50 4.42
C THR A 408 10.04 -8.01 4.26
N LEU A 409 10.58 -8.03 3.04
CA LEU A 409 11.98 -8.39 2.78
C LEU A 409 12.98 -7.47 3.52
N LEU A 410 12.75 -6.16 3.50
CA LEU A 410 13.59 -5.19 4.23
C LEU A 410 13.56 -5.42 5.74
N ASN A 411 12.39 -5.71 6.30
CA ASN A 411 12.25 -6.00 7.72
C ASN A 411 12.98 -7.30 8.10
N ILE A 412 12.86 -8.34 7.26
CA ILE A 412 13.55 -9.62 7.45
C ILE A 412 15.06 -9.45 7.33
N GLU A 413 15.54 -8.63 6.38
CA GLU A 413 16.96 -8.32 6.23
C GLU A 413 17.52 -7.58 7.44
N GLY A 414 16.87 -6.47 7.83
CA GLY A 414 17.31 -5.66 8.97
C GLY A 414 17.31 -6.47 10.26
N LEU A 415 16.32 -7.36 10.43
CA LEU A 415 16.28 -8.31 11.55
C LEU A 415 17.34 -9.40 11.42
N GLY A 416 17.49 -10.01 10.25
CA GLY A 416 18.46 -11.07 9.98
C GLY A 416 19.89 -10.60 10.23
N ARG A 417 20.22 -9.34 9.87
CA ARG A 417 21.52 -8.72 10.16
C ARG A 417 21.79 -8.58 11.66
N GLN A 418 20.75 -8.38 12.48
CA GLN A 418 20.88 -8.30 13.94
C GLN A 418 21.00 -9.68 14.58
N LEU A 419 20.25 -10.67 14.06
CA LEU A 419 20.22 -12.03 14.59
C LEU A 419 21.46 -12.84 14.18
N TYR A 420 21.79 -12.85 12.90
CA TYR A 420 22.91 -13.61 12.34
C TYR A 420 23.50 -12.88 11.11
N PRO A 421 24.52 -12.00 11.31
CA PRO A 421 25.08 -11.17 10.23
C PRO A 421 25.69 -11.93 9.06
N ASP A 422 26.13 -13.16 9.32
CA ASP A 422 26.73 -14.07 8.34
C ASP A 422 25.69 -14.88 7.55
N LEU A 423 24.39 -14.64 7.78
CA LEU A 423 23.32 -15.26 7.00
C LEU A 423 23.47 -14.86 5.54
N ASP A 424 23.41 -15.85 4.67
CA ASP A 424 23.26 -15.66 3.25
C ASP A 424 21.80 -15.98 2.88
N LEU A 425 21.02 -14.93 2.59
CA LEU A 425 19.62 -15.08 2.19
C LEU A 425 19.48 -15.94 0.93
N TRP A 426 20.45 -15.89 0.01
CA TRP A 426 20.39 -16.58 -1.27
C TRP A 426 20.57 -18.08 -1.08
N ASN A 427 21.61 -18.48 -0.35
CA ASN A 427 21.87 -19.88 -0.04
C ASN A 427 20.74 -20.50 0.80
N THR A 428 20.07 -19.70 1.64
CA THR A 428 18.94 -20.16 2.46
C THR A 428 17.64 -20.28 1.65
N ALA A 429 17.37 -19.34 0.73
CA ALA A 429 16.13 -19.29 -0.04
C ALA A 429 16.10 -20.21 -1.26
N GLN A 430 17.24 -20.42 -1.93
CA GLN A 430 17.31 -21.18 -3.18
C GLN A 430 16.74 -22.60 -3.07
N PRO A 431 17.08 -23.41 -2.04
CA PRO A 431 16.55 -24.77 -1.91
C PRO A 431 15.02 -24.80 -1.74
N PHE A 432 14.45 -23.75 -1.16
CA PHE A 432 13.01 -23.62 -0.99
C PHE A 432 12.32 -23.40 -2.34
N LEU A 433 12.77 -22.41 -3.12
CA LEU A 433 12.21 -22.12 -4.45
C LEU A 433 12.38 -23.29 -5.42
N GLU A 434 13.52 -23.99 -5.38
CA GLU A 434 13.76 -25.16 -6.22
C GLU A 434 12.83 -26.34 -5.84
N ARG A 435 12.52 -26.54 -4.55
CA ARG A 435 11.50 -27.51 -4.13
C ARG A 435 10.11 -27.11 -4.62
N TRP A 436 9.71 -25.87 -4.37
CA TRP A 436 8.40 -25.37 -4.76
C TRP A 436 8.16 -25.44 -6.27
N MET A 437 9.13 -25.04 -7.09
CA MET A 437 8.98 -25.14 -8.55
C MET A 437 8.88 -26.58 -9.02
N ARG A 438 9.66 -27.51 -8.43
CA ARG A 438 9.57 -28.94 -8.76
C ARG A 438 8.20 -29.52 -8.44
N GLU A 439 7.59 -29.14 -7.33
CA GLU A 439 6.25 -29.59 -6.95
C GLU A 439 5.19 -29.10 -7.95
N ARG A 440 5.31 -27.85 -8.41
CA ARG A 440 4.36 -27.24 -9.36
C ARG A 440 4.50 -27.76 -10.80
N VAL A 441 5.72 -28.10 -11.22
CA VAL A 441 6.01 -28.70 -12.54
C VAL A 441 5.87 -30.24 -12.49
N SER A 442 5.56 -30.81 -11.33
CA SER A 442 5.42 -32.26 -11.19
C SER A 442 4.28 -32.81 -12.07
N PRO A 443 4.43 -34.03 -12.64
CA PRO A 443 3.37 -34.66 -13.42
C PRO A 443 2.04 -34.79 -12.67
N LYS A 444 2.08 -34.91 -11.33
CA LYS A 444 0.88 -34.92 -10.47
C LYS A 444 0.13 -33.59 -10.49
N ALA A 445 0.83 -32.45 -10.42
CA ALA A 445 0.21 -31.13 -10.49
C ALA A 445 -0.37 -30.84 -11.89
N LEU A 446 0.33 -31.29 -12.95
CA LEU A 446 -0.19 -31.23 -14.32
C LEU A 446 -1.46 -32.07 -14.50
N LEU A 447 -1.52 -33.28 -13.94
CA LEU A 447 -2.71 -34.13 -13.95
C LEU A 447 -3.89 -33.54 -13.15
N GLY A 448 -3.61 -32.89 -12.01
CA GLY A 448 -4.64 -32.16 -11.23
C GLY A 448 -5.23 -30.98 -11.99
N ASN A 449 -4.40 -30.21 -12.69
CA ASN A 449 -4.84 -29.11 -13.54
C ASN A 449 -5.68 -29.60 -14.74
N VAL A 450 -5.32 -30.74 -15.36
CA VAL A 450 -6.12 -31.36 -16.41
C VAL A 450 -7.51 -31.76 -15.88
N HIS A 451 -7.62 -32.26 -14.65
CA HIS A 451 -8.93 -32.59 -14.06
C HIS A 451 -9.84 -31.36 -13.89
N SER A 452 -9.28 -30.22 -13.44
CA SER A 452 -10.03 -28.95 -13.36
C SER A 452 -10.38 -28.36 -14.74
N GLN A 453 -9.55 -28.60 -15.76
CA GLN A 453 -9.85 -28.23 -17.15
C GLN A 453 -10.93 -29.13 -17.76
N PHE A 454 -11.04 -30.39 -17.32
CA PHE A 454 -12.13 -31.29 -17.73
C PHE A 454 -13.52 -30.77 -17.33
N GLU A 455 -13.63 -30.05 -16.21
CA GLU A 455 -14.88 -29.38 -15.80
C GLU A 455 -15.24 -28.18 -16.69
N GLN A 456 -14.27 -27.62 -17.42
CA GLN A 456 -14.45 -26.49 -18.34
C GLN A 456 -14.67 -26.92 -19.80
N ILE A 457 -14.47 -28.21 -20.14
CA ILE A 457 -14.76 -28.79 -21.46
C ILE A 457 -16.19 -28.52 -21.94
N PRO A 458 -17.24 -28.62 -21.10
CA PRO A 458 -18.60 -28.26 -21.51
C PRO A 458 -18.72 -26.80 -21.95
N HIS A 459 -17.96 -25.90 -21.32
CA HIS A 459 -18.00 -24.47 -21.60
C HIS A 459 -17.26 -24.12 -22.90
N LEU A 460 -16.09 -24.74 -23.14
CA LEU A 460 -15.38 -24.66 -24.41
C LEU A 460 -16.18 -25.28 -25.56
N ALA A 461 -16.84 -26.41 -25.32
CA ALA A 461 -17.71 -27.04 -26.30
C ALA A 461 -18.91 -26.14 -26.64
N ASN A 462 -19.50 -25.45 -25.65
CA ASN A 462 -20.57 -24.49 -25.89
C ASN A 462 -20.07 -23.23 -26.62
N MET A 463 -18.91 -22.66 -26.28
CA MET A 463 -18.33 -21.53 -27.01
C MET A 463 -17.96 -21.88 -28.45
N ALA A 464 -17.41 -23.08 -28.68
CA ALA A 464 -17.12 -23.57 -30.02
C ALA A 464 -18.42 -23.77 -30.84
N ARG A 465 -19.48 -24.26 -30.19
CA ARG A 465 -20.82 -24.40 -30.80
C ARG A 465 -21.43 -23.04 -31.11
N ASP A 466 -21.33 -22.08 -30.19
CA ASP A 466 -21.77 -20.68 -30.38
C ASP A 466 -21.01 -20.01 -31.53
N LEU A 467 -19.71 -20.23 -31.64
CA LEU A 467 -18.89 -19.72 -32.75
C LEU A 467 -19.26 -20.38 -34.08
N LEU A 468 -19.47 -21.69 -34.10
CA LEU A 468 -19.95 -22.42 -35.27
C LEU A 468 -21.35 -21.98 -35.68
N GLU A 469 -22.27 -21.75 -34.74
CA GLU A 469 -23.61 -21.23 -35.00
C GLU A 469 -23.55 -19.80 -35.56
N ARG A 470 -22.73 -18.92 -34.97
CA ARG A 470 -22.49 -17.55 -35.46
C ARG A 470 -21.86 -17.51 -36.84
N MET A 471 -20.98 -18.47 -37.17
CA MET A 471 -20.42 -18.61 -38.51
C MET A 471 -21.43 -19.23 -39.49
N SER A 472 -22.33 -20.11 -39.05
CA SER A 472 -23.34 -20.76 -39.88
C SER A 472 -24.55 -19.87 -40.19
N GLN A 473 -24.83 -18.87 -39.36
CA GLN A 473 -25.91 -17.89 -39.58
C GLN A 473 -25.39 -16.44 -39.44
N PRO A 474 -24.71 -15.88 -40.46
CA PRO A 474 -24.10 -14.56 -40.33
C PRO A 474 -25.13 -13.40 -40.24
N HIS A 475 -26.42 -13.67 -40.48
CA HIS A 475 -27.45 -12.63 -40.66
C HIS A 475 -28.71 -12.80 -39.80
N ALA A 476 -28.78 -13.76 -38.87
CA ALA A 476 -30.01 -14.00 -38.11
C ALA A 476 -30.13 -13.20 -36.80
N LEU A 477 -29.02 -12.66 -36.24
CA LEU A 477 -29.02 -11.98 -34.93
C LEU A 477 -28.50 -10.53 -34.95
N ASN A 478 -28.11 -10.01 -36.12
CA ASN A 478 -27.81 -8.59 -36.31
C ASN A 478 -28.78 -8.01 -37.33
N PRO A 479 -29.96 -7.48 -36.94
CA PRO A 479 -30.68 -6.59 -37.84
C PRO A 479 -29.72 -5.43 -38.20
N PRO A 480 -29.72 -4.94 -39.46
CA PRO A 480 -28.95 -3.76 -39.80
C PRO A 480 -29.31 -2.64 -38.81
N PRO A 481 -28.32 -1.89 -38.28
CA PRO A 481 -28.58 -0.89 -37.26
C PRO A 481 -29.67 0.05 -37.74
N SER A 482 -30.69 0.26 -36.90
CA SER A 482 -31.73 1.24 -37.17
C SER A 482 -31.07 2.59 -37.45
N TRP A 483 -31.32 3.17 -38.63
CA TRP A 483 -30.70 4.40 -39.11
C TRP A 483 -31.21 5.66 -38.37
N HIS A 484 -31.33 5.62 -37.05
CA HIS A 484 -31.66 6.81 -36.26
C HIS A 484 -30.91 6.82 -34.93
N ARG A 485 -29.69 7.38 -35.01
CA ARG A 485 -29.21 8.38 -34.04
C ARG A 485 -28.16 9.27 -34.71
N ARG A 486 -28.54 9.93 -35.82
CA ARG A 486 -28.03 11.28 -36.04
C ARG A 486 -28.75 12.13 -34.99
N ARG A 487 -27.99 12.72 -34.06
CA ARG A 487 -28.52 13.86 -33.31
C ARG A 487 -28.98 14.87 -34.35
N ASP A 488 -30.23 15.30 -34.19
CA ASP A 488 -30.91 16.23 -35.08
C ASP A 488 -30.27 17.62 -34.99
N ASP A 489 -29.13 17.80 -35.67
CA ASP A 489 -28.45 19.10 -35.80
C ASP A 489 -29.16 20.02 -36.81
N TRP A 490 -30.37 19.67 -37.27
CA TRP A 490 -31.14 20.49 -38.20
C TRP A 490 -31.42 21.88 -37.62
N PHE A 491 -31.68 21.98 -36.31
CA PHE A 491 -31.88 23.26 -35.63
C PHE A 491 -30.61 24.12 -35.62
N LEU A 492 -29.43 23.50 -35.40
CA LEU A 492 -28.15 24.20 -35.43
C LEU A 492 -27.78 24.66 -36.85
N ARG A 493 -28.12 23.87 -37.87
CA ARG A 493 -27.96 24.26 -39.27
C ARG A 493 -28.90 25.39 -39.66
N LEU A 494 -30.14 25.37 -39.18
CA LEU A 494 -31.11 26.44 -39.42
C LEU A 494 -30.67 27.75 -38.75
N LEU A 495 -30.18 27.68 -37.51
CA LEU A 495 -29.51 28.79 -36.83
C LEU A 495 -28.27 29.29 -37.57
N GLY A 496 -27.44 28.38 -38.10
CA GLY A 496 -26.27 28.71 -38.89
C GLY A 496 -26.62 29.42 -40.20
N THR A 497 -27.65 28.94 -40.92
CA THR A 497 -28.16 29.61 -42.13
C THR A 497 -28.77 30.97 -41.85
N ALA A 498 -29.47 31.14 -40.73
CA ALA A 498 -30.01 32.44 -40.31
C ALA A 498 -28.88 33.45 -39.99
N HIS A 499 -27.80 32.99 -39.35
CA HIS A 499 -26.63 33.83 -39.08
C HIS A 499 -25.87 34.22 -40.34
N LEU A 500 -25.75 33.32 -41.32
CA LEU A 500 -25.16 33.62 -42.63
C LEU A 500 -26.00 34.64 -43.40
N ALA A 501 -27.33 34.49 -43.42
CA ALA A 501 -28.23 35.43 -44.08
C ALA A 501 -28.22 36.81 -43.40
N GLY A 502 -28.30 36.86 -42.06
CA GLY A 502 -28.22 38.12 -41.31
C GLY A 502 -26.88 38.83 -41.47
N GLY A 503 -25.77 38.08 -41.47
CA GLY A 503 -24.44 38.61 -41.74
C GLY A 503 -24.29 39.17 -43.16
N ALA A 504 -24.85 38.49 -44.18
CA ALA A 504 -24.83 38.96 -45.56
C ALA A 504 -25.65 40.25 -45.76
N VAL A 505 -26.80 40.39 -45.11
CA VAL A 505 -27.62 41.61 -45.15
C VAL A 505 -26.89 42.78 -44.48
N LEU A 506 -26.25 42.55 -43.34
CA LEU A 506 -25.45 43.58 -42.66
C LEU A 506 -24.20 43.97 -43.47
N ALA A 507 -23.57 43.01 -44.15
CA ALA A 507 -22.41 43.24 -45.01
C ALA A 507 -22.76 43.98 -46.32
N ALA A 508 -24.02 43.92 -46.78
CA ALA A 508 -24.48 44.68 -47.94
C ALA A 508 -24.55 46.20 -47.66
N GLY A 509 -24.52 46.62 -46.39
CA GLY A 509 -24.56 48.01 -45.98
C GLY A 509 -23.20 48.73 -45.98
N GLY A 510 -22.07 48.04 -46.19
CA GLY A 510 -20.74 48.64 -46.20
C GLY A 510 -19.59 47.62 -46.08
N PRO A 511 -18.33 48.01 -46.39
CA PRO A 511 -17.20 47.09 -46.40
C PRO A 511 -16.83 46.58 -45.00
N LEU A 512 -16.60 45.27 -44.88
CA LEU A 512 -16.37 44.53 -43.62
C LEU A 512 -15.12 44.98 -42.82
N ASN A 513 -14.25 45.79 -43.42
CA ASN A 513 -13.05 46.33 -42.76
C ASN A 513 -13.32 47.63 -41.96
N GLN A 514 -14.53 48.16 -42.01
CA GLN A 514 -14.95 49.29 -41.18
C GLN A 514 -15.50 48.83 -39.83
N LEU A 515 -15.15 49.56 -38.77
CA LEU A 515 -15.47 49.22 -37.37
C LEU A 515 -16.98 49.18 -37.05
N ALA A 516 -17.85 49.60 -37.97
CA ALA A 516 -19.30 49.49 -37.82
C ALA A 516 -19.86 48.13 -38.28
N TYR A 517 -19.13 47.38 -39.12
CA TYR A 517 -19.62 46.17 -39.78
C TYR A 517 -18.89 44.88 -39.36
N TRP A 518 -17.96 44.96 -38.39
CA TRP A 518 -17.32 43.77 -37.79
C TRP A 518 -18.31 42.71 -37.23
N PRO A 519 -19.52 43.05 -36.73
CA PRO A 519 -20.45 42.02 -36.26
C PRO A 519 -20.93 41.12 -37.40
N ALA A 520 -21.01 41.64 -38.63
CA ALA A 520 -21.41 40.88 -39.81
C ALA A 520 -20.40 39.77 -40.13
N GLY A 521 -19.09 40.05 -40.01
CA GLY A 521 -18.02 39.08 -40.20
C GLY A 521 -18.05 37.94 -39.17
N ILE A 522 -18.33 38.26 -37.90
CA ILE A 522 -18.47 37.26 -36.83
C ILE A 522 -19.71 36.39 -37.04
N MET A 523 -20.85 36.99 -37.39
CA MET A 523 -22.08 36.24 -37.68
C MET A 523 -21.88 35.26 -38.83
N MET A 524 -21.18 35.68 -39.90
CA MET A 524 -20.86 34.79 -41.02
C MET A 524 -19.91 33.66 -40.62
N ALA A 525 -18.86 33.95 -39.84
CA ALA A 525 -17.90 32.93 -39.41
C ALA A 525 -18.54 31.88 -38.47
N VAL A 526 -19.37 32.32 -37.52
CA VAL A 526 -20.13 31.44 -36.63
C VAL A 526 -21.16 30.63 -37.40
N GLY A 527 -21.88 31.26 -38.33
CA GLY A 527 -22.86 30.58 -39.19
C GLY A 527 -22.21 29.50 -40.06
N LEU A 528 -21.05 29.79 -40.66
CA LEU A 528 -20.29 28.81 -41.45
C LEU A 528 -19.81 27.63 -40.59
N TYR A 529 -19.28 27.90 -39.40
CA TYR A 529 -18.84 26.87 -38.47
C TYR A 529 -19.98 25.93 -38.05
N LEU A 530 -21.17 26.49 -37.75
CA LEU A 530 -22.34 25.71 -37.35
C LEU A 530 -22.94 24.85 -38.49
N VAL A 531 -22.80 25.29 -39.74
CA VAL A 531 -23.26 24.52 -40.91
C VAL A 531 -22.26 23.43 -41.31
N VAL A 532 -20.96 23.68 -41.18
CA VAL A 532 -19.90 22.75 -41.63
C VAL A 532 -19.54 21.69 -40.60
N ARG A 533 -19.76 21.95 -39.30
CA ARG A 533 -19.47 20.99 -38.22
C ARG A 533 -20.36 19.73 -38.37
N ARG A 534 -19.71 18.56 -38.42
CA ARG A 534 -20.33 17.23 -38.41
C ARG A 534 -20.41 16.65 -37.00
#